data_AF-A0A4P5V964-F1
#
_entry.id   AF-A0A4P5V964-F1
#
_cell.length_a   1.000
_cell.length_b   1.000
_cell.length_c   1.000
_cell.angle_alpha   90.00
_cell.angle_beta   90.00
_cell.angle_gamma   90.00
#
_symmetry.space_group_name_H-M   'P 1'
#
loop_
_entity.id
_entity.type
_entity.pdbx_description
1 polymer ?
#
loop_
_entity_poly.entity_id
_entity_poly.type
_entity_poly.pdbx_seq_one_letter_code
_entity_poly.pdbx_strand_id
1 'polypeptide(L)' 'MNTIDEHIAKDKSEIAAARQAGDDGKVRHLEGELKDLEEYKAHHPEDNHDPTPLEVFCDLNPDAPECLVYDD' A
#
# COMPACT_ATOMS: atom_id res chain seq x y z
N MET A 1 10.75 2.07 1.20
CA MET A 1 10.97 2.93 2.40
C MET A 1 11.46 2.02 3.53
N ASN A 2 11.65 2.51 4.75
CA ASN A 2 11.96 1.61 5.88
C ASN A 2 10.70 1.27 6.69
N THR A 3 9.70 2.15 6.68
CA THR A 3 8.43 1.98 7.41
C THR A 3 7.21 2.32 6.57
N ILE A 4 6.06 1.72 6.90
CA ILE A 4 4.77 2.01 6.25
C ILE A 4 4.35 3.49 6.41
N ASP A 5 4.70 4.12 7.53
CA ASP A 5 4.40 5.54 7.75
C ASP A 5 5.20 6.47 6.84
N GLU A 6 6.49 6.16 6.63
CA GLU A 6 7.31 6.87 5.64
C GLU A 6 6.77 6.68 4.22
N HIS A 7 6.26 5.49 3.90
CA HIS A 7 5.63 5.20 2.60
C HIS A 7 4.40 6.07 2.39
N ILE A 8 3.43 6.00 3.31
CA ILE A 8 2.19 6.77 3.27
C ILE A 8 2.47 8.29 3.16
N ALA A 9 3.44 8.80 3.92
CA ALA A 9 3.80 10.21 3.88
C ALA A 9 4.40 10.63 2.51
N LYS A 10 5.20 9.74 1.92
CA LYS A 10 5.77 9.95 0.58
C LYS A 10 4.66 9.96 -0.48
N ASP A 11 3.73 9.01 -0.46
CA ASP A 11 2.65 8.96 -1.45
C ASP A 11 1.73 10.18 -1.37
N LYS A 12 1.39 10.62 -0.16
CA LYS A 12 0.63 11.89 0.04
C LYS A 12 1.35 13.08 -0.60
N SER A 13 2.68 13.13 -0.47
CA SER A 13 3.50 14.19 -1.07
C SER A 13 3.57 14.07 -2.59
N GLU A 14 3.70 12.85 -3.12
CA GLU A 14 3.75 12.60 -4.57
C GLU A 14 2.40 12.83 -5.25
N ILE A 15 1.28 12.50 -4.61
CA ILE A 15 -0.07 12.82 -5.07
C ILE A 15 -0.21 14.34 -5.22
N ALA A 16 0.22 15.12 -4.22
CA ALA A 16 0.15 16.57 -4.28
C ALA A 16 0.99 17.14 -5.44
N ALA A 17 2.19 16.58 -5.68
CA ALA A 17 3.04 16.98 -6.80
C ALA A 17 2.44 16.57 -8.16
N ALA A 18 1.90 15.36 -8.28
CA ALA A 18 1.26 14.86 -9.49
C ALA A 18 0.02 15.68 -9.87
N ARG A 19 -0.80 16.07 -8.88
CA ARG A 19 -1.94 16.98 -9.09
C ARG A 19 -1.49 18.35 -9.62
N GLN A 20 -0.39 18.91 -9.12
CA GLN A 20 0.16 20.17 -9.63
C GLN A 20 0.69 20.05 -11.05
N ALA A 21 1.24 18.88 -11.40
CA ALA A 21 1.75 18.58 -12.74
C ALA A 21 0.64 18.21 -13.75
N GLY A 22 -0.60 17.99 -13.29
CA GLY A 22 -1.70 17.51 -14.13
C GLY A 22 -1.57 16.05 -14.57
N ASP A 23 -0.85 15.23 -13.79
CA ASP A 23 -0.66 13.80 -14.07
C ASP A 23 -1.73 12.94 -13.39
N ASP A 24 -2.92 12.93 -14.00
CA ASP A 24 -4.08 12.18 -13.50
C ASP A 24 -3.87 10.64 -13.49
N GLY A 25 -2.93 10.15 -14.30
CA GLY A 25 -2.56 8.73 -14.30
C GLY A 25 -1.83 8.37 -13.01
N LYS A 26 -0.80 9.15 -12.67
CA LYS A 26 -0.03 8.98 -11.45
C LYS A 26 -0.87 9.22 -10.19
N VAL A 27 -1.76 10.22 -10.20
CA VAL A 27 -2.67 10.47 -9.07
C VAL A 27 -3.53 9.24 -8.76
N ARG A 28 -4.20 8.66 -9.78
CA ARG A 28 -5.06 7.48 -9.56
C ARG A 28 -4.29 6.27 -9.06
N HIS A 29 -3.08 6.06 -9.57
CA HIS A 29 -2.23 4.96 -9.13
C HIS A 29 -1.87 5.10 -7.64
N LEU A 30 -1.34 6.27 -7.25
CA LEU A 30 -0.91 6.52 -5.88
C LEU A 30 -2.09 6.60 -4.89
N GLU A 31 -3.26 7.07 -5.31
CA GLU A 31 -4.46 7.05 -4.46
C GLU A 31 -4.94 5.62 -4.18
N GLY A 32 -4.78 4.70 -5.13
CA GLY A 32 -5.04 3.28 -4.91
C GLY A 32 -4.06 2.67 -3.92
N GLU A 33 -2.76 2.86 -4.17
CA GLU A 33 -1.68 2.37 -3.29
C GLU A 33 -1.82 2.92 -1.86
N LEU A 34 -2.08 4.22 -1.71
CA LEU A 34 -2.28 4.85 -0.41
C LEU A 34 -3.45 4.22 0.36
N LYS A 35 -4.56 3.92 -0.33
CA LYS A 35 -5.73 3.28 0.28
C LYS A 35 -5.36 1.89 0.80
N ASP A 36 -4.69 1.10 -0.04
CA ASP A 36 -4.31 -0.28 0.28
C ASP A 36 -3.31 -0.33 1.44
N LEU A 37 -2.34 0.60 1.49
CA LEU A 37 -1.40 0.74 2.61
C LEU A 37 -2.09 1.18 3.92
N GLU A 38 -3.05 2.10 3.85
CA GLU A 38 -3.82 2.51 5.03
C GLU A 38 -4.67 1.36 5.59
N GLU A 39 -5.23 0.51 4.73
CA GLU A 39 -5.98 -0.69 5.11
C GLU A 39 -5.08 -1.77 5.71
N TYR A 40 -3.94 -2.07 5.07
CA TYR A 40 -2.92 -2.96 5.63
C TYR A 40 -2.47 -2.51 7.02
N LYS A 41 -2.15 -1.21 7.19
CA LYS A 41 -1.76 -0.66 8.50
C LYS A 41 -2.85 -0.85 9.56
N ALA A 42 -4.12 -0.75 9.19
CA ALA A 42 -5.23 -0.94 10.10
C ALA A 42 -5.37 -2.41 10.56
N HIS A 43 -5.04 -3.37 9.69
CA HIS A 43 -4.98 -4.79 10.03
C HIS A 43 -3.74 -5.16 10.87
N HIS A 44 -2.62 -4.44 10.66
CA HIS A 44 -1.33 -4.68 11.30
C HIS A 44 -0.83 -3.50 12.15
N PRO A 45 -1.55 -3.07 13.22
CA PRO A 45 -1.24 -1.84 13.94
C PRO A 45 0.08 -1.86 14.73
N GLU A 46 0.62 -3.05 15.02
CA GLU A 46 1.92 -3.21 15.71
C GLU A 46 3.09 -3.39 14.72
N ASP A 47 2.79 -3.55 13.43
CA ASP A 47 3.79 -3.70 12.40
C ASP A 47 4.12 -2.34 11.77
N ASN A 48 5.39 -1.98 11.83
CA ASN A 48 5.88 -0.71 11.33
C ASN A 48 6.76 -0.86 10.09
N HIS A 49 7.01 -2.08 9.60
CA HIS A 49 7.81 -2.24 8.38
C HIS A 49 7.06 -1.69 7.16
N ASP A 50 7.78 -1.43 6.08
CA ASP A 50 7.18 -1.08 4.80
C ASP A 50 6.80 -2.36 4.04
N PRO A 51 5.51 -2.69 3.90
CA PRO A 51 5.10 -3.97 3.33
C PRO A 51 5.43 -4.04 1.84
N THR A 52 5.77 -5.23 1.39
CA THR A 52 5.89 -5.51 -0.03
C THR A 52 4.52 -5.50 -0.70
N PRO A 53 4.46 -5.28 -2.03
CA PRO A 53 3.19 -5.35 -2.76
C PRO A 53 2.46 -6.69 -2.61
N LEU A 54 3.19 -7.80 -2.41
CA LEU A 54 2.59 -9.11 -2.19
C LEU A 54 1.96 -9.23 -0.80
N GLU A 55 2.60 -8.69 0.23
CA GLU A 55 2.04 -8.67 1.59
C GLU A 55 0.75 -7.87 1.64
N VAL A 56 0.72 -6.67 1.04
CA VAL A 56 -0.51 -5.88 0.93
C VAL A 56 -1.57 -6.62 0.11
N PHE A 57 -1.19 -7.21 -1.03
CA PHE A 57 -2.15 -7.94 -1.86
C PHE A 57 -2.76 -9.13 -1.12
N CYS A 58 -1.97 -9.94 -0.44
CA CYS A 58 -2.46 -11.12 0.26
C CYS A 58 -3.25 -10.79 1.53
N ASP A 59 -2.95 -9.68 2.19
CA ASP A 59 -3.78 -9.17 3.28
C ASP A 59 -5.18 -8.78 2.80
N LEU A 60 -5.27 -8.08 1.65
CA LEU A 60 -6.54 -7.64 1.07
C LEU A 60 -7.28 -8.74 0.28
N ASN A 61 -6.57 -9.79 -0.14
CA ASN A 61 -7.09 -10.88 -0.98
C ASN A 61 -6.59 -12.25 -0.46
N PRO A 62 -6.96 -12.67 0.75
CA PRO A 62 -6.42 -13.88 1.37
C PRO A 62 -6.73 -15.17 0.61
N ASP A 63 -7.82 -15.19 -0.16
CA ASP A 63 -8.25 -16.34 -0.97
C ASP A 63 -7.57 -16.40 -2.35
N ALA A 64 -6.70 -15.44 -2.69
CA ALA A 64 -5.99 -15.46 -3.95
C ALA A 64 -5.01 -16.66 -4.01
N PRO A 65 -4.84 -17.34 -5.16
CA PRO A 65 -4.00 -18.52 -5.26
C PRO A 65 -2.56 -18.34 -4.78
N GLU A 66 -2.00 -17.14 -4.99
CA GLU A 66 -0.64 -16.75 -4.58
C GLU A 66 -0.50 -16.57 -3.06
N CYS A 67 -1.61 -16.50 -2.34
CA CYS A 67 -1.70 -16.20 -0.91
C CYS A 67 -2.11 -17.42 -0.06
N LEU A 68 -2.45 -18.54 -0.71
CA LEU A 68 -2.84 -19.77 -0.01
C LEU A 68 -1.64 -20.40 0.69
N VAL A 69 -1.68 -20.43 2.01
CA VAL A 69 -0.76 -21.17 2.85
C VAL A 69 -1.41 -22.49 3.25
N TYR A 70 -0.75 -23.60 2.93
CA TYR A 70 -1.23 -24.95 3.27
C TYR A 70 -0.44 -25.45 4.49
N ASP A 71 -1.16 -25.82 5.55
CA ASP A 71 -0.56 -26.53 6.69
C ASP A 71 -0.27 -27.98 6.26
N ASP A 72 1.00 -28.39 6.32
CA ASP A 72 1.48 -29.76 6.03
C ASP A 72 0.96 -30.82 7.05
#